data_AF-A0ABD8B5P4-F1
#
_entry.id   AF-A0ABD8B5P4-F1
#
_cell.length_a   1.000
_cell.length_b   1.000
_cell.length_c   1.000
_cell.angle_alpha   90.00
_cell.angle_beta   90.00
_cell.angle_gamma   90.00
#
_symmetry.space_group_name_H-M   'P 1'
#
loop_
_entity.id
_entity.type
_entity.pdbx_description
1 polymer ?
#
loop_
_entity_poly.entity_id
_entity_poly.type
_entity_poly.pdbx_seq_one_letter_code
_entity_poly.pdbx_strand_id
1 'polypeptide(L)'
;MRYGGLAERRVSGTAHASACSQSYLPLPDSSCTPGSYNPDVTQSNIGSTICVSGWTATVRPPTSYTNPLKAQGIIDYGYSDTNMSDYEEDHLVPLELGGAPRDPGNLWPEPHYGTKTAYTKDGTEAKLKNAVCNGTITLSAARSAIKNNWTTALQVTGIG
;
A
#
# COMPACT_ATOMS: atom_id res chain seq x y z
N MET A 1 48.38 23.48 -37.27
CA MET A 1 48.22 23.38 -35.81
C MET A 1 46.73 23.31 -35.48
N ARG A 2 46.31 22.15 -34.92
CA ARG A 2 45.16 21.78 -34.05
C ARG A 2 43.83 22.57 -34.17
N TYR A 3 42.75 21.93 -34.65
CA TYR A 3 41.59 21.37 -33.89
C TYR A 3 40.82 22.45 -33.09
N GLY A 4 39.54 22.78 -33.37
CA GLY A 4 38.37 21.89 -33.33
C GLY A 4 37.76 21.94 -31.93
N GLY A 5 36.50 22.38 -31.76
CA GLY A 5 35.85 22.40 -30.44
C GLY A 5 34.42 22.92 -30.46
N LEU A 6 33.47 21.99 -30.57
CA LEU A 6 32.03 22.19 -30.46
C LEU A 6 31.66 22.63 -29.04
N ALA A 7 30.78 23.62 -28.90
CA ALA A 7 30.17 23.97 -27.63
C ALA A 7 29.05 22.96 -27.31
N GLU A 8 29.37 21.97 -26.48
CA GLU A 8 28.39 21.03 -25.95
C GLU A 8 27.55 21.71 -24.85
N ARG A 9 26.24 21.69 -25.07
CA ARG A 9 25.22 22.19 -24.15
C ARG A 9 25.10 21.20 -22.98
N ARG A 10 25.48 21.60 -21.76
CA ARG A 10 25.20 20.80 -20.55
C ARG A 10 23.69 20.76 -20.31
N VAL A 11 23.10 19.57 -20.41
CA VAL A 11 21.79 19.28 -19.84
C VAL A 11 22.03 18.75 -18.42
N SER A 12 21.89 19.62 -17.41
CA SER A 12 21.75 19.16 -16.03
C SER A 12 20.30 18.79 -15.80
N GLY A 13 19.97 17.54 -16.09
CA GLY A 13 18.75 16.90 -15.61
C GLY A 13 19.11 15.89 -14.54
N THR A 14 19.29 16.33 -13.29
CA THR A 14 19.10 15.41 -12.17
C THR A 14 17.60 15.32 -11.95
N ALA A 15 16.97 14.39 -12.65
CA ALA A 15 15.72 13.84 -12.16
C ALA A 15 16.06 13.24 -10.80
N HIS A 16 15.72 13.94 -9.72
CA HIS A 16 15.52 13.27 -8.45
C HIS A 16 14.42 12.25 -8.75
N ALA A 17 14.78 10.98 -8.86
CA ALA A 17 13.79 9.92 -8.67
C ALA A 17 13.09 10.30 -7.37
N SER A 18 11.77 10.45 -7.41
CA SER A 18 10.98 10.73 -6.22
C SER A 18 11.27 9.61 -5.24
N ALA A 19 12.18 9.85 -4.30
CA ALA A 19 12.41 8.93 -3.21
C ALA A 19 11.16 8.98 -2.34
N CYS A 20 10.60 7.80 -2.06
CA CYS A 20 9.48 7.68 -1.14
C CYS A 20 9.86 8.30 0.20
N SER A 21 8.88 8.71 0.99
CA SER A 21 9.18 9.31 2.30
C SER A 21 8.39 8.69 3.44
N GLN A 22 9.11 8.36 4.51
CA GLN A 22 8.50 8.05 5.81
C GLN A 22 7.86 9.27 6.51
N SER A 23 7.94 10.50 5.96
CA SER A 23 7.31 11.69 6.59
C SER A 23 5.78 11.63 6.66
N TYR A 24 5.16 10.73 5.89
CA TYR A 24 3.71 10.55 5.83
C TYR A 24 3.18 9.54 6.83
N LEU A 25 4.06 8.88 7.60
CA LEU A 25 3.64 7.90 8.59
C LEU A 25 2.54 8.46 9.51
N PRO A 26 1.51 7.66 9.80
CA PRO A 26 1.45 6.22 9.58
C PRO A 26 0.84 5.80 8.22
N LEU A 27 0.73 6.72 7.26
CA LEU A 27 0.32 6.41 5.89
C LEU A 27 1.58 6.25 5.01
N PRO A 28 1.52 5.46 3.93
CA PRO A 28 2.58 5.50 2.93
C PRO A 28 2.61 6.85 2.20
N ASP A 29 3.76 7.17 1.62
CA ASP A 29 3.86 8.19 0.59
C ASP A 29 2.99 7.80 -0.62
N SER A 30 1.93 8.59 -0.88
CA SER A 30 0.98 8.33 -1.96
C SER A 30 1.59 8.40 -3.38
N SER A 31 2.77 9.00 -3.53
CA SER A 31 3.49 8.99 -4.82
C SER A 31 4.15 7.64 -5.12
N CYS A 32 4.45 6.86 -4.08
CA CYS A 32 5.05 5.53 -4.20
C CYS A 32 4.04 4.40 -4.06
N THR A 33 3.12 4.50 -3.09
CA THR A 33 2.06 3.52 -2.86
C THR A 33 0.71 4.22 -2.99
N PRO A 34 0.29 4.57 -4.22
CA PRO A 34 -0.97 5.26 -4.46
C PRO A 34 -2.21 4.44 -4.10
N GLY A 35 -2.10 3.12 -3.93
CA GLY A 35 -3.19 2.18 -3.65
C GLY A 35 -3.89 1.67 -4.90
N SER A 36 -3.60 0.42 -5.27
CA SER A 36 -4.17 -0.26 -6.44
C SER A 36 -5.23 -1.31 -6.06
N TYR A 37 -6.26 -1.46 -6.90
CA TYR A 37 -7.34 -2.42 -6.69
C TYR A 37 -7.14 -3.69 -7.52
N ASN A 38 -7.59 -4.83 -7.00
CA ASN A 38 -7.72 -6.05 -7.76
C ASN A 38 -8.96 -5.94 -8.68
N PRO A 39 -8.80 -5.95 -10.02
CA PRO A 39 -9.92 -5.84 -10.96
C PRO A 39 -10.90 -7.01 -10.87
N ASP A 40 -10.47 -8.17 -10.35
CA ASP A 40 -11.31 -9.36 -10.20
C ASP A 40 -12.27 -9.24 -8.99
N VAL A 41 -12.12 -8.21 -8.15
CA VAL A 41 -13.00 -7.97 -6.99
C VAL A 41 -13.89 -6.76 -7.23
N THR A 42 -15.18 -7.03 -7.36
CA THR A 42 -16.26 -6.08 -7.63
C THR A 42 -17.33 -6.17 -6.57
N GLN A 43 -18.16 -5.13 -6.44
CA GLN A 43 -19.31 -5.16 -5.51
C GLN A 43 -20.24 -6.34 -5.77
N SER A 44 -20.44 -6.72 -7.04
CA SER A 44 -21.33 -7.81 -7.45
C SER A 44 -20.81 -9.21 -7.12
N ASN A 45 -19.51 -9.38 -6.89
CA ASN A 45 -18.90 -10.70 -6.65
C ASN A 45 -18.26 -10.83 -5.26
N ILE A 46 -18.52 -9.92 -4.33
CA ILE A 46 -17.96 -10.00 -2.97
C ILE A 46 -18.33 -11.31 -2.27
N GLY A 47 -19.52 -11.87 -2.56
CA GLY A 47 -20.00 -13.14 -2.00
C GLY A 47 -19.26 -14.38 -2.50
N SER A 48 -18.47 -14.29 -3.57
CA SER A 48 -17.58 -15.35 -4.06
C SER A 48 -16.09 -14.99 -3.96
N THR A 49 -15.78 -13.81 -3.39
CA THR A 49 -14.41 -13.31 -3.20
C THR A 49 -14.16 -12.94 -1.74
N ILE A 50 -14.06 -11.65 -1.41
CA ILE A 50 -13.62 -11.14 -0.10
C ILE A 50 -14.50 -11.56 1.08
N CYS A 51 -15.74 -11.98 0.84
CA CYS A 51 -16.64 -12.49 1.88
C CYS A 51 -16.64 -14.02 2.02
N VAL A 52 -15.80 -14.72 1.26
CA VAL A 52 -15.58 -16.16 1.37
C VAL A 52 -14.37 -16.43 2.27
N SER A 53 -14.57 -17.26 3.29
CA SER A 53 -13.49 -17.69 4.18
C SER A 53 -12.33 -18.30 3.39
N GLY A 54 -11.11 -17.85 3.66
CA GLY A 54 -9.89 -18.35 3.01
C GLY A 54 -9.58 -17.75 1.63
N TRP A 55 -10.44 -16.91 1.05
CA TRP A 55 -10.20 -16.35 -0.29
C TRP A 55 -8.87 -15.57 -0.38
N THR A 56 -8.53 -14.76 0.62
CA THR A 56 -7.27 -13.99 0.60
C THR A 56 -6.04 -14.89 0.55
N ALA A 57 -6.07 -16.08 1.14
CA ALA A 57 -4.97 -17.05 1.05
C ALA A 57 -4.72 -17.55 -0.38
N THR A 58 -5.76 -17.53 -1.24
CA THR A 58 -5.65 -17.97 -2.64
C THR A 58 -4.98 -16.92 -3.55
N VAL A 59 -5.04 -15.64 -3.17
CA VAL A 59 -4.51 -14.52 -3.96
C VAL A 59 -3.26 -13.89 -3.37
N ARG A 60 -2.96 -14.17 -2.09
CA ARG A 60 -1.80 -13.61 -1.37
C ARG A 60 -0.49 -13.95 -2.11
N PRO A 61 0.38 -12.96 -2.37
CA PRO A 61 1.69 -13.25 -2.96
C PRO A 61 2.55 -14.07 -1.98
N PRO A 62 3.42 -14.96 -2.48
CA PRO A 62 4.36 -15.68 -1.62
C PRO A 62 5.42 -14.72 -1.06
N THR A 63 6.03 -15.07 0.07
CA THR A 63 7.11 -14.27 0.68
C THR A 63 8.34 -14.13 -0.22
N SER A 64 8.57 -15.08 -1.14
CA SER A 64 9.62 -14.96 -2.16
C SER A 64 9.39 -13.78 -3.12
N TYR A 65 8.14 -13.30 -3.25
CA TYR A 65 7.81 -12.09 -3.99
C TYR A 65 7.92 -10.84 -3.12
N THR A 66 7.38 -10.88 -1.89
CA THR A 66 7.27 -9.68 -1.04
C THR A 66 8.56 -9.33 -0.30
N ASN A 67 9.39 -10.29 0.08
CA ASN A 67 10.62 -9.99 0.85
C ASN A 67 11.61 -9.09 0.09
N PRO A 68 11.89 -9.29 -1.22
CA PRO A 68 12.73 -8.37 -1.97
C PRO A 68 12.13 -6.97 -2.09
N LEU A 69 10.80 -6.86 -2.28
CA LEU A 69 10.10 -5.57 -2.33
C LEU A 69 10.22 -4.82 -1.00
N LYS A 70 9.99 -5.51 0.11
CA LYS A 70 10.15 -4.96 1.47
C LYS A 70 11.55 -4.42 1.72
N ALA A 71 12.58 -5.21 1.40
CA ALA A 71 13.96 -4.81 1.59
C ALA A 71 14.31 -3.55 0.78
N GLN A 72 13.85 -3.48 -0.48
CA GLN A 72 14.05 -2.31 -1.33
C GLN A 72 13.23 -1.11 -0.84
N GLY A 73 11.96 -1.31 -0.50
CA GLY A 73 11.07 -0.27 0.00
C GLY A 73 11.60 0.37 1.27
N ILE A 74 12.23 -0.40 2.17
CA ILE A 74 12.79 0.16 3.40
C ILE A 74 13.87 1.22 3.10
N ILE A 75 14.67 0.97 2.06
CA ILE A 75 15.67 1.92 1.56
C ILE A 75 14.98 3.10 0.86
N ASP A 76 14.02 2.81 -0.03
CA ASP A 76 13.35 3.82 -0.85
C ASP A 76 12.54 4.83 -0.02
N TYR A 77 11.95 4.39 1.11
CA TYR A 77 11.23 5.25 2.06
C TYR A 77 12.13 6.04 3.00
N GLY A 78 13.44 5.73 3.00
CA GLY A 78 14.44 6.39 3.84
C GLY A 78 14.24 6.14 5.33
N TYR A 79 13.85 4.92 5.73
CA TYR A 79 13.79 4.55 7.15
C TYR A 79 15.17 4.62 7.81
N SER A 80 15.17 4.75 9.14
CA SER A 80 16.40 4.92 9.93
C SER A 80 17.23 3.64 10.06
N ASP A 81 16.62 2.49 9.83
CA ASP A 81 17.23 1.17 9.92
C ASP A 81 16.80 0.29 8.74
N THR A 82 17.46 -0.86 8.60
CA THR A 82 17.17 -1.86 7.57
C THR A 82 16.71 -3.19 8.15
N ASN A 83 16.27 -3.21 9.41
CA ASN A 83 15.84 -4.43 10.06
C ASN A 83 14.45 -4.82 9.57
N MET A 84 14.38 -5.80 8.67
CA MET A 84 13.12 -6.22 8.06
C MET A 84 12.06 -6.70 9.08
N SER A 85 12.44 -7.05 10.32
CA SER A 85 11.47 -7.43 11.35
C SER A 85 10.68 -6.25 11.92
N ASP A 86 11.09 -5.02 11.66
CA ASP A 86 10.46 -3.81 12.23
C ASP A 86 9.33 -3.27 11.32
N TYR A 87 9.09 -3.95 10.19
CA TYR A 87 8.12 -3.60 9.16
C TYR A 87 7.28 -4.84 8.80
N GLU A 88 6.12 -4.65 8.17
CA GLU A 88 5.35 -5.64 7.41
C GLU A 88 5.36 -5.23 5.93
N GLU A 89 5.49 -6.16 4.98
CA GLU A 89 5.22 -5.78 3.58
C GLU A 89 3.71 -5.86 3.36
N ASP A 90 3.05 -4.72 3.42
CA ASP A 90 1.61 -4.66 3.58
C ASP A 90 0.92 -3.97 2.42
N HIS A 91 -0.36 -4.29 2.25
CA HIS A 91 -1.21 -3.69 1.24
C HIS A 91 -1.86 -2.41 1.77
N LEU A 92 -1.74 -1.26 1.07
CA LEU A 92 -2.47 -0.04 1.46
C LEU A 92 -3.99 -0.26 1.40
N VAL A 93 -4.46 -0.83 0.29
CA VAL A 93 -5.82 -1.39 0.20
C VAL A 93 -5.69 -2.88 0.48
N PRO A 94 -6.26 -3.42 1.56
CA PRO A 94 -6.03 -4.80 1.95
C PRO A 94 -6.65 -5.78 0.95
N LEU A 95 -6.09 -6.99 0.90
CA LEU A 95 -6.70 -8.10 0.15
C LEU A 95 -8.15 -8.33 0.57
N GLU A 96 -8.48 -8.13 1.86
CA GLU A 96 -9.83 -8.23 2.41
C GLU A 96 -10.83 -7.20 1.86
N LEU A 97 -10.34 -6.14 1.20
CA LEU A 97 -11.15 -5.18 0.43
C LEU A 97 -10.79 -5.22 -1.05
N GLY A 98 -10.16 -6.30 -1.51
CA GLY A 98 -9.77 -6.53 -2.89
C GLY A 98 -8.75 -5.52 -3.40
N GLY A 99 -7.72 -5.22 -2.62
CA GLY A 99 -6.51 -4.57 -3.13
C GLY A 99 -5.72 -5.47 -4.07
N ALA A 100 -4.93 -4.87 -4.95
CA ALA A 100 -4.12 -5.60 -5.90
C ALA A 100 -3.05 -6.43 -5.16
N PRO A 101 -2.96 -7.75 -5.41
CA PRO A 101 -2.12 -8.62 -4.59
C PRO A 101 -0.62 -8.45 -4.84
N ARG A 102 -0.23 -8.10 -6.07
CA ARG A 102 1.17 -8.02 -6.50
C ARG A 102 1.58 -6.67 -7.04
N ASP A 103 0.69 -5.70 -7.16
CA ASP A 103 1.07 -4.38 -7.68
C ASP A 103 1.90 -3.62 -6.63
N PRO A 104 3.17 -3.25 -6.93
CA PRO A 104 3.98 -2.45 -6.02
C PRO A 104 3.31 -1.12 -5.62
N GLY A 105 2.44 -0.56 -6.48
CA GLY A 105 1.65 0.63 -6.14
C GLY A 105 0.62 0.41 -5.02
N ASN A 106 0.43 -0.83 -4.56
CA ASN A 106 -0.38 -1.16 -3.40
C ASN A 106 0.43 -1.79 -2.26
N LEU A 107 1.74 -1.98 -2.40
CA LEU A 107 2.60 -2.63 -1.42
C LEU A 107 3.58 -1.62 -0.80
N TRP A 108 3.82 -1.73 0.49
CA TRP A 108 4.82 -0.91 1.17
C TRP A 108 5.31 -1.55 2.48
N PRO A 109 6.54 -1.23 2.92
CA PRO A 109 7.05 -1.61 4.23
C PRO A 109 6.38 -0.79 5.35
N GLU A 110 5.28 -1.29 5.90
CA GLU A 110 4.51 -0.65 6.97
C GLU A 110 5.16 -0.88 8.35
N PRO A 111 5.44 0.15 9.14
CA PRO A 111 6.09 -0.03 10.44
C PRO A 111 5.27 -0.80 11.49
N HIS A 112 5.99 -1.58 12.30
CA HIS A 112 5.46 -2.19 13.53
C HIS A 112 5.60 -1.29 14.77
N TYR A 113 6.22 -0.12 14.64
CA TYR A 113 6.46 0.84 15.71
C TYR A 113 5.64 2.12 15.57
N GLY A 114 5.57 2.90 16.65
CA GLY A 114 4.71 4.09 16.75
C GLY A 114 3.37 3.78 17.42
N THR A 115 2.45 4.74 17.43
CA THR A 115 1.12 4.59 18.04
C THR A 115 0.08 3.99 17.08
N LYS A 116 0.39 3.99 15.79
CA LYS A 116 -0.41 3.48 14.68
C LYS A 116 0.52 2.64 13.82
N THR A 117 0.35 1.33 13.90
CA THR A 117 1.22 0.29 13.34
C THR A 117 0.44 -0.61 12.39
N ALA A 118 1.14 -1.47 11.63
CA ALA A 118 0.51 -2.52 10.83
C ALA A 118 -0.56 -3.30 11.62
N TYR A 119 -0.26 -3.70 12.87
CA TYR A 119 -1.20 -4.43 13.74
C TYR A 119 -2.47 -3.63 14.07
N THR A 120 -2.37 -2.30 14.20
CA THR A 120 -3.56 -1.47 14.46
C THR A 120 -4.38 -1.24 13.19
N LYS A 121 -3.73 -1.25 12.02
CA LYS A 121 -4.41 -1.19 10.73
C LYS A 121 -5.19 -2.48 10.47
N ASP A 122 -4.67 -3.66 10.81
CA ASP A 122 -5.39 -4.95 10.73
C ASP A 122 -6.80 -4.87 11.36
N GLY A 123 -6.92 -4.23 12.53
CA GLY A 123 -8.21 -4.05 13.20
C GLY A 123 -9.18 -3.13 12.43
N THR A 124 -8.66 -2.13 11.72
CA THR A 124 -9.45 -1.26 10.84
C THR A 124 -9.90 -2.02 9.60
N GLU A 125 -9.01 -2.80 8.99
CA GLU A 125 -9.30 -3.64 7.82
C GLU A 125 -10.40 -4.65 8.09
N ALA A 126 -10.28 -5.38 9.20
CA ALA A 126 -11.26 -6.38 9.60
C ALA A 126 -12.66 -5.76 9.81
N LYS A 127 -12.73 -4.58 10.44
CA LYS A 127 -14.01 -3.86 10.64
C LYS A 127 -14.62 -3.42 9.31
N LEU A 128 -13.81 -2.84 8.41
CA LEU A 128 -14.28 -2.42 7.08
C LEU A 128 -14.76 -3.62 6.26
N LYS A 129 -13.99 -4.71 6.22
CA LYS A 129 -14.37 -5.94 5.52
C LYS A 129 -15.67 -6.52 6.07
N ASN A 130 -15.84 -6.56 7.40
CA ASN A 130 -17.08 -7.04 8.00
C ASN A 130 -18.27 -6.14 7.66
N ALA A 131 -18.10 -4.81 7.68
CA ALA A 131 -19.15 -3.88 7.28
C ALA A 131 -19.54 -4.03 5.80
N VAL A 132 -18.57 -4.29 4.91
CA VAL A 132 -18.85 -4.60 3.49
C VAL A 132 -19.60 -5.92 3.35
N CYS A 133 -19.13 -6.98 4.00
CA CYS A 133 -19.74 -8.31 3.89
C CYS A 133 -21.11 -8.42 4.55
N ASN A 134 -21.41 -7.57 5.53
CA ASN A 134 -22.74 -7.45 6.13
C ASN A 134 -23.66 -6.49 5.34
N GLY A 135 -23.17 -5.86 4.28
CA GLY A 135 -23.94 -4.89 3.48
C GLY A 135 -24.18 -3.55 4.17
N THR A 136 -23.48 -3.25 5.28
CA THR A 136 -23.58 -1.98 6.01
C THR A 136 -23.02 -0.82 5.19
N ILE A 137 -21.91 -1.05 4.47
CA ILE A 137 -21.30 -0.09 3.54
C ILE A 137 -20.95 -0.76 2.22
N THR A 138 -20.78 0.02 1.16
CA THR A 138 -20.31 -0.51 -0.14
C THR A 138 -18.80 -0.79 -0.11
N LEU A 139 -18.36 -1.73 -0.95
CA LEU A 139 -16.95 -1.99 -1.21
C LEU A 139 -16.21 -0.72 -1.65
N SER A 140 -16.86 0.12 -2.47
CA SER A 140 -16.26 1.38 -2.94
C SER A 140 -16.05 2.38 -1.81
N ALA A 141 -16.99 2.48 -0.86
CA ALA A 141 -16.85 3.34 0.31
C ALA A 141 -15.69 2.89 1.20
N ALA A 142 -15.61 1.59 1.50
CA ALA A 142 -14.52 1.01 2.29
C ALA A 142 -13.15 1.23 1.63
N ARG A 143 -13.03 0.90 0.34
CA ARG A 143 -11.80 1.11 -0.46
C ARG A 143 -11.35 2.56 -0.45
N SER A 144 -12.27 3.50 -0.68
CA SER A 144 -11.95 4.92 -0.71
C SER A 144 -11.49 5.43 0.66
N ALA A 145 -12.16 4.99 1.73
CA ALA A 145 -11.83 5.40 3.09
C ALA A 145 -10.42 4.92 3.52
N ILE A 146 -10.12 3.64 3.31
CA ILE A 146 -8.82 3.07 3.72
C ILE A 146 -7.67 3.60 2.87
N LYS A 147 -7.86 3.73 1.56
CA LYS A 147 -6.88 4.26 0.62
C LYS A 147 -6.48 5.69 0.94
N ASN A 148 -7.46 6.53 1.31
CA ASN A 148 -7.21 7.94 1.59
C ASN A 148 -6.57 8.16 2.96
N ASN A 149 -7.14 7.55 4.01
CA ASN A 149 -6.60 7.62 5.35
C ASN A 149 -7.20 6.54 6.24
N TRP A 150 -6.52 5.40 6.30
CA TRP A 150 -6.90 4.25 7.12
C TRP A 150 -7.15 4.63 8.59
N THR A 151 -6.41 5.60 9.14
CA THR A 151 -6.53 6.01 10.55
C THR A 151 -7.87 6.65 10.91
N THR A 152 -8.60 7.14 9.89
CA THR A 152 -9.92 7.78 10.01
C THR A 152 -11.01 6.99 9.30
N ALA A 153 -10.67 5.85 8.66
CA ALA A 153 -11.56 5.15 7.75
C ALA A 153 -12.89 4.72 8.41
N LEU A 154 -12.84 4.25 9.66
CA LEU A 154 -14.03 3.86 10.41
C LEU A 154 -14.95 5.07 10.70
N GLN A 155 -14.36 6.21 11.05
CA GLN A 155 -15.11 7.43 11.33
C GLN A 155 -15.81 7.94 10.07
N VAL A 156 -15.09 8.05 8.95
CA VAL A 156 -15.66 8.61 7.71
C VAL A 156 -16.68 7.69 7.04
N THR A 157 -16.65 6.39 7.35
CA THR A 157 -17.66 5.42 6.90
C THR A 157 -18.80 5.23 7.90
N GLY A 158 -18.73 5.85 9.09
CA GLY A 158 -19.79 5.77 10.10
C GLY A 158 -19.90 4.41 10.81
N ILE A 159 -18.83 3.61 10.81
CA ILE A 159 -18.78 2.26 11.42
C ILE A 159 -17.85 2.18 12.64
N GLY A 160 -17.49 3.35 13.19
CA GLY A 160 -16.57 3.52 14.33
C GLY A 160 -17.14 3.03 15.65
#